data_AF-A0A7J4LRB3-F1
#
_entry.id   AF-A0A7J4LRB3-F1
#
_cell.length_a   1.000
_cell.length_b   1.000
_cell.length_c   1.000
_cell.angle_alpha   90.00
_cell.angle_beta   90.00
_cell.angle_gamma   90.00
#
_symmetry.space_group_name_H-M   'P 1'
#
loop_
_entity.id
_entity.type
_entity.pdbx_description
1 polymer ?
#
loop_
_entity_poly.entity_id
_entity_poly.type
_entity_poly.pdbx_seq_one_letter_code
_entity_poly.pdbx_strand_id
1 'polypeptide(L)'
;MSLKIRNTTVSRLLGRYVELLKGHLGEKLLSIALFGSAARGTARFPGSDIDIMVVAKGIIGLSFGERMGIALDLEERMSKTGEYAAYREKFGRRPKFQEIIFDPEELRAHPPILLDMTTDAVVLYDAGILQEELDRMRKRMRELGSRKVKHGDSWFWILKPDMEPGEVVEI
;
A
#
# COMPACT_ATOMS: atom_id res chain seq x y z
N MET A 1 5.53 16.87 0.45
CA MET A 1 5.55 15.57 -0.26
C MET A 1 4.73 15.70 -1.53
N SER A 2 5.36 15.70 -2.71
CA SER A 2 4.62 15.79 -3.98
C SER A 2 4.10 14.41 -4.34
N LEU A 3 2.85 14.09 -4.01
CA LEU A 3 2.16 12.92 -4.55
C LEU A 3 2.31 12.95 -6.08
N LYS A 4 2.72 11.84 -6.70
CA LYS A 4 2.70 11.68 -8.17
C LYS A 4 1.28 11.70 -8.75
N ILE A 5 0.27 11.81 -7.90
CA ILE A 5 -1.13 11.96 -8.27
C ILE A 5 -1.36 13.39 -8.77
N ARG A 6 -1.26 13.59 -10.09
CA ARG A 6 -1.55 14.88 -10.74
C ARG A 6 -3.04 15.28 -10.68
N ASN A 7 -3.90 14.40 -10.16
CA ASN A 7 -5.34 14.65 -10.03
C ASN A 7 -5.65 15.24 -8.64
N THR A 8 -6.06 16.50 -8.62
CA THR A 8 -6.39 17.24 -7.38
C THR A 8 -7.55 16.61 -6.61
N THR A 9 -8.56 16.07 -7.31
CA THR A 9 -9.71 15.39 -6.68
C THR A 9 -9.26 14.11 -5.95
N VAL A 10 -8.44 13.29 -6.60
CA VAL A 10 -7.92 12.05 -6.01
C VAL A 10 -6.97 12.35 -4.85
N SER A 11 -6.13 13.38 -4.99
CA SER A 11 -5.21 13.77 -3.92
C SER A 11 -5.94 14.24 -2.67
N ARG A 12 -7.03 15.03 -2.83
CA ARG A 12 -7.88 15.45 -1.70
C ARG A 12 -8.60 14.26 -1.07
N LEU A 13 -9.15 13.37 -1.89
CA LEU A 13 -9.78 12.12 -1.45
C LEU A 13 -8.80 11.28 -0.60
N LEU A 14 -7.59 11.08 -1.10
CA LEU A 14 -6.53 10.34 -0.40
C LEU A 14 -6.13 11.02 0.92
N GLY A 15 -5.95 12.35 0.90
CA GLY A 15 -5.65 13.10 2.12
C GLY A 15 -6.73 12.93 3.18
N ARG A 16 -8.02 13.00 2.79
CA ARG A 16 -9.13 12.76 3.71
C ARG A 16 -9.15 11.33 4.24
N TYR A 17 -8.85 10.35 3.39
CA TYR A 17 -8.78 8.95 3.78
C TYR A 17 -7.67 8.68 4.81
N VAL A 18 -6.49 9.29 4.62
CA VAL A 18 -5.38 9.23 5.58
C VAL A 18 -5.79 9.80 6.95
N GLU A 19 -6.51 10.92 6.99
CA GLU A 19 -6.97 11.49 8.26
C GLU A 19 -8.03 10.61 8.94
N LEU A 20 -8.91 9.94 8.18
CA LEU A 20 -9.83 8.95 8.74
C LEU A 20 -9.10 7.75 9.34
N LEU A 21 -8.08 7.22 8.65
CA LEU A 21 -7.24 6.14 9.15
C LEU A 21 -6.55 6.52 10.47
N LYS A 22 -5.93 7.71 10.53
CA LYS A 22 -5.30 8.24 11.74
C LYS A 22 -6.30 8.35 12.89
N GLY A 23 -7.50 8.89 12.63
CA GLY A 23 -8.54 9.02 13.65
C GLY A 23 -9.12 7.68 14.11
N HIS A 24 -9.25 6.70 13.22
CA HIS A 24 -9.83 5.39 13.54
C HIS A 24 -8.85 4.50 14.32
N LEU A 25 -7.57 4.47 13.91
CA LEU A 25 -6.55 3.62 14.51
C LEU A 25 -5.77 4.30 15.65
N GLY A 26 -5.76 5.64 15.70
CA GLY A 26 -5.12 6.41 16.76
C GLY A 26 -3.66 6.01 16.97
N GLU A 27 -3.27 5.80 18.23
CA GLU A 27 -1.91 5.41 18.62
C GLU A 27 -1.50 4.01 18.12
N LYS A 28 -2.45 3.18 17.67
CA LYS A 28 -2.13 1.88 17.08
C LYS A 28 -1.56 2.03 15.67
N LEU A 29 -1.81 3.14 14.98
CA LEU A 29 -1.34 3.35 13.61
C LEU A 29 0.17 3.62 13.59
N LEU A 30 0.90 2.83 12.79
CA LEU A 30 2.34 2.97 12.63
C LEU A 30 2.75 3.44 11.25
N SER A 31 2.05 3.01 10.20
CA SER A 31 2.40 3.41 8.84
C SER A 31 1.21 3.37 7.89
N ILE A 32 1.23 4.25 6.90
CA ILE A 32 0.31 4.27 5.76
C ILE A 32 1.15 4.51 4.50
N ALA A 33 1.01 3.66 3.50
CA ALA A 33 1.62 3.85 2.19
C ALA A 33 0.62 3.61 1.07
N LEU A 34 0.70 4.46 0.05
CA LEU A 34 0.09 4.19 -1.24
C LEU A 34 1.02 3.28 -2.03
N PHE A 35 0.45 2.24 -2.65
CA PHE A 35 1.19 1.40 -3.58
C PHE A 35 0.40 1.24 -4.89
N GLY A 36 0.82 0.28 -5.72
CA GLY A 36 0.10 -0.03 -6.94
C GLY A 36 0.13 1.09 -7.99
N SER A 37 -0.90 1.11 -8.83
CA SER A 37 -0.90 1.96 -10.04
C SER A 37 -0.93 3.45 -9.72
N ALA A 38 -1.57 3.83 -8.62
CA ALA A 38 -1.67 5.22 -8.17
C ALA A 38 -0.31 5.73 -7.69
N ALA A 39 0.45 4.93 -6.93
CA ALA A 39 1.80 5.27 -6.49
C ALA A 39 2.80 5.36 -7.66
N ARG A 40 2.67 4.46 -8.64
CA ARG A 40 3.47 4.48 -9.89
C ARG A 40 3.14 5.65 -10.82
N GLY A 41 1.99 6.30 -10.65
CA GLY A 41 1.50 7.34 -11.57
C GLY A 41 0.93 6.79 -12.88
N THR A 42 0.58 5.51 -12.93
CA THR A 42 -0.01 4.85 -14.11
C THR A 42 -1.52 4.58 -13.94
N ALA A 43 -2.12 4.99 -12.82
CA ALA A 43 -3.54 4.84 -12.54
C ALA A 43 -4.41 5.61 -13.56
N ARG A 44 -5.49 4.96 -13.99
CA ARG A 44 -6.52 5.50 -14.89
C ARG A 44 -7.84 5.58 -14.15
N PHE A 45 -8.11 6.71 -13.51
CA PHE A 45 -9.37 6.94 -12.81
C PHE A 45 -10.51 7.24 -13.79
N PRO A 46 -11.73 6.72 -13.56
CA PRO A 46 -12.16 6.01 -12.34
C PRO A 46 -12.07 4.48 -12.41
N GLY A 47 -11.35 3.92 -13.38
CA GLY A 47 -11.21 2.46 -13.53
C GLY A 47 -10.27 1.84 -12.49
N SER A 48 -9.19 2.53 -12.15
CA SER A 48 -8.17 2.07 -11.20
C SER A 48 -8.62 2.15 -9.74
N ASP A 49 -8.12 1.19 -8.95
CA ASP A 49 -8.24 1.15 -7.50
C ASP A 49 -7.20 2.06 -6.83
N ILE A 50 -7.42 2.35 -5.55
CA ILE A 50 -6.53 3.09 -4.66
C ILE A 50 -6.00 2.09 -3.63
N ASP A 51 -4.82 1.53 -3.92
CA ASP A 51 -4.18 0.50 -3.12
C ASP A 51 -3.43 1.12 -1.93
N ILE A 52 -3.85 0.79 -0.70
CA ILE A 52 -3.31 1.36 0.54
C ILE A 52 -2.79 0.24 1.43
N MET A 53 -1.55 0.34 1.86
CA MET A 53 -1.01 -0.52 2.92
C MET A 53 -1.06 0.23 4.24
N VAL A 54 -1.56 -0.43 5.29
CA VAL A 54 -1.63 0.09 6.65
C VAL A 54 -0.86 -0.84 7.58
N VAL A 55 -0.02 -0.28 8.44
CA VAL A 55 0.64 -1.04 9.51
C VAL A 55 0.10 -0.53 10.84
N ALA A 56 -0.48 -1.42 11.65
CA ALA A 56 -1.07 -1.05 12.93
C ALA A 56 -0.88 -2.14 14.01
N LYS A 57 -0.68 -1.71 15.25
CA LYS A 57 -0.51 -2.59 16.42
C LYS A 57 -1.83 -3.27 16.80
N GLY A 58 -1.72 -4.49 17.33
CA GLY A 58 -2.87 -5.21 17.89
C GLY A 58 -3.82 -5.70 16.80
N ILE A 59 -3.27 -5.93 15.61
CA ILE A 59 -3.95 -6.52 14.46
C ILE A 59 -3.53 -7.99 14.30
N ILE A 60 -2.44 -8.42 14.93
CA ILE A 60 -2.01 -9.82 14.93
C ILE A 60 -3.14 -10.75 15.41
N GLY A 61 -3.33 -11.87 14.70
CA GLY A 61 -4.37 -12.84 14.99
C GLY A 61 -5.78 -12.47 14.50
N LEU A 62 -6.01 -11.25 14.01
CA LEU A 62 -7.28 -10.91 13.37
C LEU A 62 -7.46 -11.69 12.07
N SER A 63 -8.64 -12.31 11.94
CA SER A 63 -9.09 -12.94 10.72
C SER A 63 -9.23 -11.94 9.58
N PHE A 64 -9.29 -12.47 8.35
CA PHE A 64 -9.57 -11.64 7.17
C PHE A 64 -10.88 -10.84 7.31
N GLY A 65 -11.93 -11.45 7.89
CA GLY A 65 -13.22 -10.78 8.09
C GLY A 65 -13.15 -9.60 9.07
N GLU A 66 -12.38 -9.73 10.15
CA GLU A 66 -12.18 -8.64 11.13
C GLU A 66 -11.40 -7.48 10.51
N ARG A 67 -10.37 -7.77 9.71
CA ARG A 67 -9.65 -6.72 8.96
C ARG A 67 -10.53 -6.04 7.93
N MET A 68 -11.41 -6.80 7.26
CA MET A 68 -12.41 -6.23 6.35
C MET A 68 -13.40 -5.33 7.09
N GLY A 69 -13.73 -5.62 8.36
CA GLY A 69 -14.53 -4.73 9.21
C GLY A 69 -13.92 -3.33 9.34
N ILE A 70 -12.60 -3.23 9.54
CA ILE A 70 -11.88 -1.95 9.59
C ILE A 70 -12.03 -1.19 8.27
N ALA A 71 -11.84 -1.88 7.14
CA ALA A 71 -11.98 -1.29 5.81
C ALA A 71 -13.42 -0.80 5.53
N LEU A 72 -14.43 -1.59 5.90
CA LEU A 72 -15.84 -1.24 5.72
C LEU A 72 -16.24 -0.01 6.57
N ASP A 73 -15.78 0.05 7.82
CA ASP A 73 -16.01 1.21 8.70
C ASP A 73 -15.40 2.49 8.10
N LEU A 74 -14.19 2.38 7.52
CA LEU A 74 -13.53 3.49 6.85
C LEU A 74 -14.25 3.88 5.55
N GLU A 75 -14.71 2.93 4.73
CA GLU A 75 -15.50 3.20 3.53
C GLU A 75 -16.81 3.91 3.89
N GLU A 76 -17.50 3.46 4.95
CA GLU A 76 -18.75 4.10 5.41
C GLU A 76 -18.51 5.55 5.85
N ARG A 77 -17.47 5.79 6.67
CA ARG A 77 -17.10 7.15 7.10
C ARG A 77 -16.68 8.01 5.92
N MET A 78 -15.93 7.46 4.97
CA MET A 78 -15.48 8.15 3.77
C MET A 78 -16.65 8.54 2.88
N SER A 79 -17.67 7.68 2.75
CA SER A 79 -18.86 7.92 1.93
C SER A 79 -19.65 9.18 2.33
N LYS A 80 -19.50 9.62 3.59
CA LYS A 80 -20.15 10.81 4.17
C LYS A 80 -19.33 12.10 4.01
N THR A 81 -18.19 12.06 3.34
CA THR A 81 -17.29 13.20 3.16
C THR A 81 -17.55 13.99 1.89
N GLY A 82 -17.23 15.28 1.90
CA GLY A 82 -17.31 16.13 0.71
C GLY A 82 -16.33 15.70 -0.39
N GLU A 83 -15.17 15.16 -0.04
CA GLU A 83 -14.19 14.64 -1.00
C GLU A 83 -14.71 13.42 -1.75
N TYR A 84 -15.44 12.53 -1.07
CA TYR A 84 -16.10 11.38 -1.70
C TYR A 84 -17.21 11.85 -2.65
N ALA A 85 -18.03 12.82 -2.23
CA ALA A 85 -19.05 13.42 -3.08
C ALA A 85 -18.42 14.07 -4.34
N ALA A 86 -17.36 14.86 -4.17
CA ALA A 86 -16.64 15.50 -5.27
C ALA A 86 -15.99 14.48 -6.23
N TYR A 87 -15.47 13.36 -5.72
CA TYR A 87 -15.00 12.28 -6.59
C TYR A 87 -16.15 11.69 -7.40
N ARG A 88 -17.28 11.38 -6.76
CA ARG A 88 -18.46 10.83 -7.44
C ARG A 88 -19.03 11.77 -8.48
N GLU A 89 -19.13 13.06 -8.19
CA GLU A 89 -19.59 14.08 -9.12
C GLU A 89 -18.68 14.14 -10.36
N LYS A 90 -17.36 14.16 -10.15
CA LYS A 90 -16.38 14.23 -11.25
C LYS A 90 -16.35 12.98 -12.12
N PHE A 91 -16.49 11.81 -11.52
CA PHE A 91 -16.21 10.53 -12.20
C PHE A 91 -17.43 9.65 -12.44
N GLY A 92 -18.61 10.02 -11.92
CA GLY A 92 -19.84 9.24 -12.02
C GLY A 92 -19.80 7.88 -11.30
N ARG A 93 -18.75 7.60 -10.51
CA ARG A 93 -18.51 6.31 -9.83
C ARG A 93 -17.94 6.53 -8.45
N ARG A 94 -18.15 5.56 -7.55
CA ARG A 94 -17.47 5.55 -6.24
C ARG A 94 -15.96 5.32 -6.40
N PRO A 95 -15.12 5.93 -5.55
CA PRO A 95 -13.74 5.50 -5.42
C PRO A 95 -13.70 4.06 -4.89
N LYS A 96 -12.60 3.37 -5.15
CA LYS A 96 -12.37 2.00 -4.69
C LYS A 96 -11.07 1.98 -3.93
N PHE A 97 -11.15 1.91 -2.61
CA PHE A 97 -9.99 1.68 -1.77
C PHE A 97 -9.78 0.17 -1.63
N GLN A 98 -8.52 -0.25 -1.62
CA GLN A 98 -8.12 -1.64 -1.38
C GLN A 98 -7.01 -1.64 -0.34
N GLU A 99 -7.37 -2.03 0.88
CA GLU A 99 -6.45 -2.04 2.02
C GLU A 99 -5.74 -3.39 2.15
N ILE A 100 -4.44 -3.32 2.36
CA ILE A 100 -3.69 -4.41 2.98
C ILE A 100 -3.26 -3.93 4.35
N ILE A 101 -3.84 -4.53 5.40
CA ILE A 101 -3.55 -4.17 6.78
C ILE A 101 -2.63 -5.24 7.35
N PHE A 102 -1.48 -4.83 7.87
CA PHE A 102 -0.50 -5.68 8.54
C PHE A 102 -0.35 -5.30 10.01
N ASP A 103 -0.14 -6.32 10.84
CA ASP A 103 0.54 -6.13 12.11
C ASP A 103 2.06 -5.93 11.87
N PRO A 104 2.79 -5.19 12.74
CA PRO A 104 4.25 -5.11 12.71
C PRO A 104 4.99 -6.43 12.54
N GLU A 105 4.52 -7.50 13.16
CA GLU A 105 5.16 -8.82 13.05
C GLU A 105 4.98 -9.42 11.65
N GLU A 106 3.80 -9.26 11.06
CA GLU A 106 3.52 -9.72 9.69
C GLU A 106 4.34 -8.95 8.66
N LEU A 107 4.52 -7.63 8.86
CA LEU A 107 5.36 -6.80 7.99
C LEU A 107 6.82 -7.26 8.01
N ARG A 108 7.35 -7.60 9.20
CA ARG A 108 8.72 -8.08 9.40
C ARG A 108 8.99 -9.45 8.81
N ALA A 109 7.95 -10.23 8.55
CA ALA A 109 8.06 -11.47 7.78
C ALA A 109 8.21 -11.24 6.26
N HIS A 110 8.38 -9.98 5.84
CA HIS A 110 8.56 -9.54 4.45
C HIS A 110 7.55 -10.13 3.46
N PRO A 111 6.25 -9.81 3.62
CA PRO A 111 5.23 -10.32 2.72
C PRO A 111 5.57 -9.90 1.27
N PRO A 112 5.32 -10.76 0.26
CA PRO A 112 5.81 -10.55 -1.11
C PRO A 112 5.46 -9.19 -1.73
N ILE A 113 4.37 -8.55 -1.28
CA ILE A 113 3.99 -7.20 -1.74
C ILE A 113 5.08 -6.15 -1.49
N LEU A 114 5.92 -6.33 -0.46
CA LEU A 114 7.01 -5.40 -0.17
C LEU A 114 8.04 -5.33 -1.30
N LEU A 115 8.19 -6.39 -2.11
CA LEU A 115 9.06 -6.39 -3.30
C LEU A 115 8.75 -5.19 -4.20
N ASP A 116 7.47 -5.02 -4.55
CA ASP A 116 7.04 -3.91 -5.40
C ASP A 116 7.08 -2.58 -4.66
N MET A 117 6.80 -2.59 -3.35
CA MET A 117 6.86 -1.39 -2.53
C MET A 117 8.28 -0.84 -2.38
N THR A 118 9.32 -1.67 -2.52
CA THR A 118 10.71 -1.19 -2.53
C THR A 118 10.98 -0.17 -3.62
N THR A 119 10.27 -0.24 -4.76
CA THR A 119 10.45 0.67 -5.90
C THR A 119 9.30 1.65 -6.08
N ASP A 120 8.08 1.26 -5.74
CA ASP A 120 6.87 1.94 -6.22
C ASP A 120 6.08 2.65 -5.13
N ALA A 121 6.33 2.37 -3.84
CA ALA A 121 5.52 2.91 -2.76
C ALA A 121 5.70 4.42 -2.56
N VAL A 122 4.60 5.07 -2.16
CA VAL A 122 4.60 6.45 -1.66
C VAL A 122 4.14 6.42 -0.20
N VAL A 123 5.09 6.60 0.71
CA VAL A 123 4.85 6.63 2.16
C VAL A 123 4.04 7.89 2.52
N LEU A 124 2.81 7.74 3.00
CA LEU A 124 1.91 8.84 3.37
C LEU A 124 2.04 9.25 4.85
N TYR A 125 2.38 8.28 5.69
CA TYR A 125 2.67 8.43 7.11
C TYR A 125 3.54 7.25 7.52
N ASP A 126 4.56 7.47 8.35
CA ASP A 126 5.36 6.37 8.90
C ASP A 126 6.01 6.79 10.21
N ALA A 127 5.91 5.92 11.23
CA ALA A 127 6.63 6.02 12.49
C ALA A 127 8.08 5.49 12.39
N GLY A 128 8.48 5.02 11.21
CA GLY A 128 9.81 4.51 10.87
C GLY A 128 9.81 3.04 10.48
N ILE A 129 8.80 2.27 10.90
CA ILE A 129 8.76 0.81 10.71
C ILE A 129 8.78 0.42 9.23
N LEU A 130 7.97 1.08 8.39
CA LEU A 130 7.89 0.69 6.98
C LEU A 130 9.16 1.05 6.25
N GLN A 131 9.68 2.26 6.45
CA GLN A 131 10.90 2.70 5.79
C GLN A 131 12.08 1.78 6.15
N GLU A 132 12.21 1.40 7.42
CA GLU A 132 13.23 0.45 7.86
C GLU A 132 13.10 -0.92 7.19
N GLU A 133 11.90 -1.52 7.15
CA GLU A 133 11.72 -2.83 6.49
C GLU A 133 11.97 -2.75 4.98
N LEU A 134 11.53 -1.69 4.32
CA LEU A 134 11.82 -1.49 2.90
C LEU A 134 13.32 -1.35 2.64
N ASP A 135 14.07 -0.70 3.53
CA ASP A 135 15.52 -0.57 3.41
C ASP A 135 16.26 -1.88 3.69
N ARG A 136 15.79 -2.66 4.67
CA ARG A 136 16.27 -4.05 4.90
C ARG A 136 16.04 -4.92 3.67
N MET A 137 14.84 -4.89 3.12
CA MET A 137 14.50 -5.65 1.91
C MET A 137 15.33 -5.20 0.70
N ARG A 138 15.46 -3.88 0.46
CA ARG A 138 16.32 -3.33 -0.62
C ARG A 138 17.78 -3.78 -0.48
N LYS A 139 18.30 -3.82 0.74
CA LYS A 139 19.65 -4.31 1.01
C LYS A 139 19.75 -5.79 0.62
N ARG A 140 18.85 -6.63 1.12
CA ARG A 140 18.84 -8.07 0.83
C ARG A 140 18.69 -8.37 -0.67
N MET A 141 17.78 -7.66 -1.34
CA MET A 141 17.60 -7.76 -2.79
C MET A 141 18.86 -7.42 -3.57
N ARG A 142 19.63 -6.41 -3.14
CA ARG A 142 20.92 -6.10 -3.78
C ARG A 142 21.96 -7.20 -3.58
N GLU A 143 22.03 -7.77 -2.38
CA GLU A 143 22.94 -8.88 -2.07
C GLU A 143 22.62 -10.13 -2.91
N LEU A 144 21.34 -10.41 -3.15
CA LEU A 144 20.89 -11.52 -4.00
C LEU A 144 20.98 -11.23 -5.51
N GLY A 145 21.33 -10.01 -5.91
CA GLY A 145 21.29 -9.60 -7.32
C GLY A 145 19.88 -9.56 -7.90
N SER A 146 18.86 -9.33 -7.07
CA SER A 146 17.46 -9.30 -7.49
C SER A 146 17.22 -8.25 -8.56
N ARG A 147 16.40 -8.57 -9.55
CA ARG A 147 16.04 -7.66 -10.64
C ARG A 147 14.55 -7.71 -10.99
N LYS A 148 13.96 -6.53 -11.17
CA LYS A 148 12.61 -6.35 -11.70
C LYS A 148 12.67 -6.45 -13.22
N VAL A 149 11.97 -7.41 -13.80
CA VAL A 149 11.93 -7.66 -15.24
C VAL A 149 10.56 -7.26 -15.78
N LYS A 150 10.53 -6.30 -16.71
CA LYS A 150 9.30 -5.91 -17.40
C LYS A 150 8.96 -6.94 -18.48
N HIS A 151 7.69 -7.33 -18.56
CA HIS A 151 7.16 -8.24 -19.56
C HIS A 151 5.81 -7.72 -20.08
N GLY A 152 5.80 -7.12 -21.27
CA GLY A 152 4.62 -6.43 -21.79
C GLY A 152 4.15 -5.31 -20.86
N ASP A 153 2.89 -5.39 -20.42
CA ASP A 153 2.27 -4.45 -19.48
C ASP A 153 2.43 -4.85 -18.00
N SER A 154 3.11 -5.97 -17.72
CA SER A 154 3.38 -6.45 -16.36
C SER A 154 4.88 -6.51 -16.06
N TRP A 155 5.22 -6.94 -14.84
CA TRP A 155 6.58 -7.24 -14.42
C TRP A 155 6.59 -8.42 -13.46
N PHE A 156 7.76 -9.03 -13.32
CA PHE A 156 8.04 -10.01 -12.29
C PHE A 156 9.42 -9.75 -11.69
N TRP A 157 9.67 -10.30 -10.51
CA TRP A 157 10.96 -10.24 -9.86
C TRP A 157 11.72 -11.54 -10.08
N ILE A 158 12.98 -11.44 -10.48
CA ILE A 158 13.95 -12.52 -10.33
C ILE A 158 14.69 -12.21 -9.04
N LEU A 159 14.48 -13.04 -8.01
CA LEU A 159 15.03 -12.79 -6.67
C LEU A 159 16.52 -13.09 -6.59
N LYS A 160 16.95 -14.24 -7.11
CA LYS A 160 18.35 -14.67 -7.17
C LYS A 160 18.65 -15.21 -8.57
N PRO A 161 19.37 -14.47 -9.44
CA PRO A 161 19.62 -14.89 -10.82
C PRO A 161 20.48 -16.15 -10.96
N ASP A 162 21.32 -16.43 -9.97
CA ASP A 162 22.23 -17.58 -9.86
C ASP A 162 21.69 -18.64 -8.88
N MET A 163 20.37 -18.77 -8.78
CA MET A 163 19.74 -19.76 -7.90
C MET A 163 19.99 -21.18 -8.40
N GLU A 164 20.44 -22.05 -7.50
CA GLU A 164 20.61 -23.48 -7.79
C GLU A 164 19.33 -24.28 -7.50
N PRO A 165 19.04 -25.37 -8.22
CA PRO A 165 17.88 -26.21 -7.93
C PRO A 165 17.87 -26.72 -6.48
N GLY A 166 16.78 -26.44 -5.76
CA GLY A 166 16.61 -26.82 -4.35
C GLY A 166 17.13 -25.80 -3.33
N GLU A 167 17.74 -24.70 -3.79
CA GLU A 167 18.15 -23.60 -2.91
C GLU A 167 16.93 -22.86 -2.32
N VAL A 168 16.98 -22.59 -1.01
CA VAL A 168 15.98 -21.78 -0.33
C VAL A 168 16.43 -20.31 -0.37
N VAL A 169 15.61 -19.46 -0.97
CA VAL A 169 15.87 -18.02 -1.06
C VAL A 169 15.04 -17.29 -0.01
N GLU A 170 15.71 -16.77 1.01
CA GLU A 170 15.11 -15.90 2.03
C GLU A 170 15.34 -14.43 1.69
N ILE A 171 14.29 -13.62 1.83
CA ILE A 171 14.25 -12.19 1.50
C ILE A 171 13.75 -11.34 2.66
#